data_AF-A0A7K1GI30-F1
#
_entry.id   AF-A0A7K1GI30-F1
#
_cell.length_a   1.000
_cell.length_b   1.000
_cell.length_c   1.000
_cell.angle_alpha   90.00
_cell.angle_beta   90.00
_cell.angle_gamma   90.00
#
_symmetry.space_group_name_H-M   'P 1'
#
loop_
_entity.id
_entity.type
_entity.pdbx_description
1 polymer ?
#
loop_
_entity_poly.entity_id
_entity_poly.type
_entity_poly.pdbx_seq_one_letter_code
_entity_poly.pdbx_strand_id
1 'polypeptide(L)'
;MSLGSNVFGVKVTGLTEQNQSSANSIYGYNEGNITAYVAIEMAFVLLTTTPVYGVKHIHQLIQDIPAFLHRLKQYDQTIKINLSESK
;
A
#
# COMPACT_ATOMS: atom_id res chain seq x y z
N MET A 1 -13.38 -20.04 -11.81
CA MET A 1 -13.04 -19.50 -10.48
C MET A 1 -12.85 -20.71 -9.57
N SER A 2 -11.62 -21.05 -9.19
CA SER A 2 -11.36 -22.19 -8.30
C SER A 2 -11.39 -21.72 -6.85
N LEU A 3 -12.03 -22.49 -5.98
CA LEU A 3 -11.94 -22.31 -4.54
C LEU A 3 -10.44 -22.38 -4.16
N GLY A 4 -9.90 -21.36 -3.49
CA GLY A 4 -8.46 -21.21 -3.22
C GLY A 4 -7.73 -20.20 -4.11
N SER A 5 -8.44 -19.36 -4.87
CA SER A 5 -7.80 -18.23 -5.56
C SER A 5 -7.16 -17.28 -4.53
N ASN A 6 -5.83 -17.16 -4.60
CA ASN A 6 -5.04 -16.28 -3.75
C ASN A 6 -5.25 -14.83 -4.21
N VAL A 7 -6.36 -14.21 -3.81
CA VAL A 7 -6.77 -12.86 -4.20
C VAL A 7 -6.67 -11.98 -2.96
N PHE A 8 -6.17 -10.76 -3.13
CA PHE A 8 -6.19 -9.76 -2.06
C PHE A 8 -6.88 -8.48 -2.52
N GLY A 9 -7.46 -7.77 -1.57
CA GLY A 9 -8.08 -6.49 -1.80
C GLY A 9 -8.14 -5.66 -0.52
N VAL A 10 -7.74 -4.41 -0.60
CA VAL A 10 -7.88 -3.43 0.49
C VAL A 10 -8.61 -2.23 -0.07
N LYS A 11 -9.67 -1.80 0.61
CA LYS A 11 -10.42 -0.58 0.30
C LYS A 11 -10.44 0.30 1.54
N VAL A 12 -10.13 1.57 1.35
CA VAL A 12 -10.18 2.59 2.40
C VAL A 12 -11.15 3.67 1.95
N THR A 13 -12.10 4.00 2.81
CA THR A 13 -13.06 5.10 2.60
C THR A 13 -12.87 6.15 3.67
N GLY A 14 -12.67 7.40 3.25
CA GLY A 14 -12.60 8.57 4.13
C GLY A 14 -13.82 9.46 3.95
N LEU A 15 -14.21 10.14 5.02
CA LEU A 15 -15.24 11.18 4.99
C LEU A 15 -14.62 12.48 5.46
N THR A 16 -14.81 13.57 4.72
CA THR A 16 -14.42 14.91 5.17
C THR A 16 -15.49 15.50 6.07
N GLU A 17 -15.15 16.57 6.81
CA GLU A 17 -16.12 17.33 7.63
C GLU A 17 -17.30 17.88 6.81
N GLN A 18 -17.14 18.00 5.49
CA GLN A 18 -18.15 18.46 4.54
C GLN A 18 -19.01 17.30 3.98
N ASN A 19 -18.98 16.12 4.61
CA ASN A 19 -19.65 14.89 4.15
C ASN A 19 -19.23 14.43 2.73
N GLN A 20 -18.06 14.84 2.25
CA GLN A 20 -17.54 14.33 0.98
C GLN A 20 -16.81 13.01 1.25
N SER A 21 -17.21 11.96 0.52
CA SER A 21 -16.55 10.66 0.64
C SER A 21 -15.50 10.47 -0.45
N SER A 22 -14.35 9.96 -0.07
CA SER A 22 -13.31 9.49 -0.99
C SER A 22 -13.03 8.01 -0.73
N ALA A 23 -12.69 7.29 -1.78
CA ALA A 23 -12.41 5.86 -1.71
C ALA A 23 -11.15 5.55 -2.48
N ASN A 24 -10.25 4.83 -1.83
CA ASN A 24 -9.02 4.31 -2.41
C ASN A 24 -9.04 2.80 -2.33
N SER A 25 -8.44 2.12 -3.30
CA SER A 25 -8.34 0.66 -3.28
C SER A 25 -7.07 0.14 -3.92
N ILE A 26 -6.62 -1.01 -3.41
CA ILE A 26 -5.58 -1.84 -4.02
C ILE A 26 -6.11 -3.27 -4.10
N TYR A 27 -5.91 -3.94 -5.23
CA TYR A 27 -6.29 -5.34 -5.39
C TYR A 27 -5.36 -6.07 -6.35
N GLY A 28 -5.30 -7.39 -6.22
CA GLY A 28 -4.47 -8.25 -7.05
C GLY A 28 -4.56 -9.71 -6.63
N TYR A 29 -3.57 -10.47 -7.06
CA TYR A 29 -3.43 -11.89 -6.76
C TYR A 29 -2.15 -12.14 -5.94
N ASN A 30 -2.02 -13.34 -5.40
CA ASN A 30 -0.90 -13.79 -4.58
C ASN A 30 -0.67 -12.92 -3.32
N GLU A 31 -1.57 -12.99 -2.33
CA GLU A 31 -1.51 -12.21 -1.10
C GLU A 31 -0.16 -12.32 -0.35
N GLY A 32 0.43 -13.52 -0.35
CA GLY A 32 1.75 -13.74 0.23
C GLY A 32 2.85 -12.90 -0.43
N ASN A 33 2.78 -12.72 -1.76
CA ASN A 33 3.76 -11.94 -2.50
C ASN A 33 3.63 -10.46 -2.19
N ILE A 34 2.41 -9.89 -2.16
CA ILE A 34 2.23 -8.47 -1.83
C ILE A 34 2.75 -8.15 -0.42
N THR A 35 2.54 -9.05 0.54
CA THR A 35 3.08 -8.93 1.89
C THR A 35 4.61 -8.89 1.89
N ALA A 36 5.24 -9.78 1.12
CA ALA A 36 6.70 -9.82 0.96
C ALA A 36 7.24 -8.54 0.29
N TYR A 37 6.57 -8.03 -0.74
CA TYR A 37 6.99 -6.81 -1.45
C TYR A 37 6.95 -5.58 -0.52
N VAL A 38 5.91 -5.46 0.32
CA VAL A 38 5.83 -4.41 1.34
C VAL A 38 7.01 -4.51 2.31
N ALA A 39 7.34 -5.72 2.78
CA ALA A 39 8.47 -5.94 3.68
C ALA A 39 9.82 -5.55 3.03
N ILE A 40 10.04 -5.89 1.75
CA ILE A 40 11.23 -5.52 0.99
C ILE A 40 11.36 -3.98 0.88
N GLU A 41 10.28 -3.29 0.48
CA GLU A 41 10.30 -1.83 0.37
C GLU A 41 10.54 -1.17 1.74
N MET A 42 9.98 -1.71 2.81
CA MET A 42 10.25 -1.21 4.16
C MET A 42 11.70 -1.40 4.58
N ALA A 43 12.34 -2.51 4.21
CA ALA A 43 13.76 -2.71 4.45
C ALA A 43 14.59 -1.64 3.73
N PHE A 44 14.28 -1.32 2.47
CA PHE A 44 14.94 -0.24 1.74
C PHE A 44 14.74 1.13 2.39
N VAL A 45 13.53 1.43 2.86
CA VAL A 45 13.24 2.68 3.57
C VAL A 45 14.06 2.78 4.85
N LEU A 46 14.15 1.72 5.64
CA LEU A 46 14.94 1.71 6.88
C LEU A 46 16.45 1.87 6.64
N LEU A 47 16.96 1.38 5.51
CA LEU A 47 18.37 1.51 5.15
C LEU A 47 18.73 2.89 4.57
N THR A 48 17.77 3.62 4.00
CA THR A 48 18.01 4.87 3.27
C THR A 48 17.50 6.13 3.99
N THR A 49 16.72 5.98 5.05
CA THR A 49 16.23 7.10 5.87
C THR A 49 17.11 7.33 7.09
N THR A 50 16.99 8.52 7.69
CA THR A 50 17.65 8.85 8.96
C THR A 50 17.29 7.81 10.02
N PRO A 51 18.25 7.35 10.86
CA PRO A 51 17.98 6.34 11.87
C PRO A 51 16.78 6.70 12.75
N VAL A 52 15.77 5.84 12.71
CA VAL A 52 14.58 5.97 13.54
C VAL A 52 14.66 4.96 14.68
N TYR A 53 14.55 5.44 15.92
CA TYR A 53 14.63 4.61 17.11
C TYR A 53 13.25 4.19 17.63
N GLY A 54 13.22 3.01 18.27
CA GLY A 54 12.02 2.45 18.87
C GLY A 54 11.09 1.76 17.86
N VAL A 55 9.92 1.34 18.34
CA VAL A 55 8.89 0.70 17.51
C VAL A 55 8.10 1.77 16.77
N LYS A 56 7.93 1.60 15.46
CA LYS A 56 7.19 2.52 14.58
C LYS A 56 6.19 1.76 13.74
N HIS A 57 5.06 2.40 13.49
CA HIS A 57 4.11 1.97 12.47
C HIS A 57 4.58 2.45 11.10
N ILE A 58 4.23 1.71 10.05
CA ILE A 58 4.63 2.00 8.66
C ILE A 58 4.24 3.43 8.25
N HIS A 59 3.05 3.91 8.64
CA HIS A 59 2.58 5.26 8.31
C HIS A 59 3.39 6.40 8.97
N GLN A 60 4.26 6.09 9.92
CA GLN A 60 5.18 7.07 10.52
C GLN A 60 6.49 7.18 9.72
N LEU A 61 6.80 6.18 8.90
CA LEU A 61 8.02 6.08 8.08
C LEU A 61 7.74 6.45 6.62
N ILE A 62 6.58 6.04 6.10
CA ILE A 62 6.15 6.31 4.73
C ILE A 62 5.32 7.58 4.70
N GLN A 63 5.91 8.65 4.18
CA GLN A 63 5.24 9.95 4.03
C GLN A 63 4.43 10.04 2.72
N ASP A 64 4.92 9.41 1.65
CA ASP A 64 4.25 9.36 0.35
C ASP A 64 3.73 7.94 0.07
N ILE A 65 2.48 7.71 0.49
CA ILE A 65 1.79 6.43 0.30
C ILE A 65 1.56 6.12 -1.18
N PRO A 66 1.06 7.06 -2.03
CA PRO A 66 0.93 6.81 -3.46
C PRO A 66 2.23 6.33 -4.11
N ALA A 67 3.35 7.03 -3.90
CA ALA A 67 4.63 6.64 -4.47
C ALA A 67 5.11 5.29 -3.92
N PHE A 68 4.91 5.01 -2.63
CA PHE A 68 5.22 3.72 -2.03
C PHE A 68 4.45 2.58 -2.69
N LEU A 69 3.13 2.72 -2.85
CA LEU A 69 2.30 1.71 -3.49
C LEU A 69 2.69 1.51 -4.97
N HIS A 70 3.03 2.58 -5.69
CA HIS A 70 3.50 2.48 -7.07
C HIS A 70 4.83 1.73 -7.20
N ARG A 71 5.73 1.80 -6.21
CA ARG A 71 6.96 0.98 -6.20
C ARG A 71 6.68 -0.51 -6.13
N LEU A 72 5.61 -0.95 -5.48
CA LEU A 72 5.25 -2.38 -5.42
C LEU A 72 5.00 -2.97 -6.82
N LYS A 73 4.59 -2.14 -7.79
CA LYS A 73 4.39 -2.57 -9.18
C LYS A 73 5.68 -3.02 -9.87
N GLN A 74 6.85 -2.64 -9.37
CA GLN A 74 8.12 -3.13 -9.92
C GLN A 74 8.27 -4.65 -9.75
N TYR A 75 7.65 -5.23 -8.72
CA TYR A 75 7.65 -6.67 -8.45
C TYR A 75 6.48 -7.39 -9.12
N ASP A 76 5.33 -6.72 -9.23
CA ASP A 76 4.14 -7.27 -9.90
C ASP A 76 3.32 -6.17 -10.58
N GLN A 77 3.39 -6.15 -11.91
CA GLN A 77 2.68 -5.18 -12.75
C GLN A 77 1.16 -5.40 -12.79
N THR A 78 0.68 -6.55 -12.31
CA THR A 78 -0.74 -6.90 -12.29
C THR A 78 -1.50 -6.24 -11.14
N ILE A 79 -0.79 -5.73 -10.13
CA ILE A 79 -1.36 -4.98 -9.00
C ILE A 79 -2.12 -3.76 -9.53
N LYS A 80 -3.37 -3.63 -9.10
CA LYS A 80 -4.25 -2.52 -9.45
C LYS A 80 -4.37 -1.58 -8.27
N ILE A 81 -4.07 -0.30 -8.51
CA ILE A 81 -4.10 0.77 -7.51
C ILE A 81 -5.06 1.83 -8.05
N ASN A 82 -6.15 2.06 -7.33
CA ASN A 82 -7.11 3.12 -7.62
C ASN A 82 -7.03 4.14 -6.49
N LEU A 83 -6.41 5.28 -6.76
CA LEU A 83 -6.31 6.39 -5.82
C LEU A 83 -7.24 7.50 -6.30
N SER A 84 -8.10 8.01 -5.42
CA SER A 84 -8.87 9.22 -5.69
C SER A 84 -7.90 10.41 -5.68
N GLU A 85 -7.91 11.21 -6.75
CA GLU A 85 -7.14 12.45 -6.80
C GLU A 85 -7.57 13.36 -5.64
N SER A 86 -6.60 13.77 -4.81
CA SER A 86 -6.84 14.83 -3.84
C SER A 86 -6.96 16.13 -4.62
N LYS A 87 -8.16 16.72 -4.66
CA LYS A 87 -8.34 18.10 -5.15
C LYS A 87 -7.79 19.10 -4.16
#